data_AF-A0A8H3QVP8-F1
#
_entry.id   AF-A0A8H3QVP8-F1
#
_cell.length_a   1.000
_cell.length_b   1.000
_cell.length_c   1.000
_cell.angle_alpha   90.00
_cell.angle_beta   90.00
_cell.angle_gamma   90.00
#
_symmetry.space_group_name_H-M   'P 1'
#
loop_
_entity.id
_entity.type
_entity.pdbx_description
1 polymer ?
#
loop_
_entity_poly.entity_id
_entity_poly.type
_entity_poly.pdbx_seq_one_letter_code
_entity_poly.pdbx_strand_id
1 'polypeptide(L)'
;MSRARTSGDIWWARIFDRLDEFLHNYPKLPKSSVTESNLPLHIGTKVTIKNYNTFLRNYGSSGYKFQFQINSDNCTGEVYIIGMASTVHEDVVLRLQEFFKVPNNGVVDDPLIVVSGQALHNDPSGIGVELAPDATVRPSIAIVQRPATSTRIPPPPGDVDGNPCARIMCEVAIGQNVGQLGQKCFTWMVEPYIRAVISIKILDPRPGVREPGTGYFFRSMTAKLYRQGMVIQRWDFGNVGKYSNDPLGDFNNPAVVLCNTPNDPRFQISVPISEVFWDPPSPIPPNYVPVIPTNIIGNNFNIDLYRIQRVALKAKF
;
A
#
# COMPACT_ATOMS: atom_id res chain seq x y z
N MET A 1 18.89 -34.88 24.63
CA MET A 1 18.41 -36.01 23.82
C MET A 1 17.14 -35.58 23.11
N SER A 2 17.18 -35.47 21.79
CA SER A 2 16.01 -35.14 20.96
C SER A 2 15.08 -36.35 20.90
N ARG A 3 13.83 -36.21 21.35
CA ARG A 3 12.83 -37.26 21.25
C ARG A 3 12.33 -37.28 19.80
N ALA A 4 12.73 -38.29 19.04
CA ALA A 4 12.21 -38.53 17.70
C ALA A 4 10.68 -38.74 17.78
N ARG A 5 9.91 -37.91 17.06
CA ARG A 5 8.45 -38.06 16.98
C ARG A 5 8.11 -39.39 16.33
N THR A 6 7.21 -40.16 16.93
CA THR A 6 6.85 -41.48 16.42
C THR A 6 5.87 -41.37 15.25
N SER A 7 5.82 -42.40 14.39
CA SER A 7 4.96 -42.43 13.19
C SER A 7 3.46 -42.21 13.50
N GLY A 8 3.01 -42.56 14.71
CA GLY A 8 1.63 -42.34 15.15
C GLY A 8 1.32 -40.87 15.42
N ASP A 9 2.26 -40.13 16.02
CA ASP A 9 2.11 -38.71 16.33
C ASP A 9 2.02 -37.85 15.06
N ILE A 10 2.75 -38.25 14.01
CA ILE A 10 2.73 -37.59 12.69
C ILE A 10 1.42 -37.86 11.96
N TRP A 11 0.85 -39.06 12.12
CA TRP A 11 -0.40 -39.46 11.48
C TRP A 11 -1.61 -38.75 12.11
N TRP A 12 -1.66 -38.66 13.44
CA TRP A 12 -2.69 -37.89 14.15
C TRP A 12 -2.64 -36.40 13.85
N ALA A 13 -1.44 -35.80 13.86
CA ALA A 13 -1.28 -34.40 13.46
C ALA A 13 -1.81 -34.14 12.04
N ARG A 14 -1.52 -35.02 11.08
CA ARG A 14 -2.04 -34.91 9.70
C ARG A 14 -3.57 -35.07 9.59
N ILE A 15 -4.19 -35.87 10.45
CA ILE A 15 -5.64 -36.03 10.50
C ILE A 15 -6.29 -34.80 11.12
N PHE A 16 -5.73 -34.27 12.21
CA PHE A 16 -6.20 -33.03 12.81
C PHE A 16 -6.00 -31.85 11.87
N ASP A 17 -4.88 -31.75 11.16
CA ASP A 17 -4.66 -30.71 10.14
C ASP A 17 -5.68 -30.82 9.00
N ARG A 18 -5.98 -32.05 8.53
CA ARG A 18 -7.02 -32.25 7.49
C ARG A 18 -8.44 -31.98 8.00
N LEU A 19 -8.74 -32.30 9.25
CA LEU A 19 -10.02 -31.99 9.87
C LEU A 19 -10.14 -30.48 10.12
N ASP A 20 -9.07 -29.82 10.53
CA ASP A 20 -9.02 -28.36 10.69
C ASP A 20 -9.20 -27.68 9.33
N GLU A 21 -8.52 -28.14 8.28
CA GLU A 21 -8.64 -27.64 6.91
C GLU A 21 -10.03 -27.93 6.28
N PHE A 22 -10.75 -28.94 6.78
CA PHE A 22 -12.10 -29.31 6.33
C PHE A 22 -13.20 -28.60 7.13
N LEU A 23 -12.98 -28.34 8.43
CA LEU A 23 -13.93 -27.71 9.34
C LEU A 23 -13.82 -26.18 9.33
N HIS A 24 -12.63 -25.66 9.09
CA HIS A 24 -12.36 -24.24 9.01
C HIS A 24 -12.11 -23.90 7.54
N ASN A 25 -13.06 -23.22 6.90
CA ASN A 25 -12.91 -22.76 5.53
C ASN A 25 -11.71 -21.79 5.44
N TYR A 26 -10.52 -22.31 5.12
CA TYR A 26 -9.33 -21.51 4.89
C TYR A 26 -9.24 -21.12 3.42
N PRO A 27 -8.80 -19.88 3.11
CA PRO A 27 -8.47 -19.52 1.74
C PRO A 27 -7.35 -20.41 1.21
N LYS A 28 -7.42 -20.77 -0.08
CA LYS A 28 -6.41 -21.64 -0.71
C LYS A 28 -5.76 -20.92 -1.87
N LEU A 29 -4.43 -20.82 -1.83
CA LEU A 29 -3.67 -20.31 -2.95
C LEU A 29 -3.89 -21.20 -4.18
N PRO A 30 -3.96 -20.60 -5.38
CA PRO A 30 -4.10 -21.35 -6.62
C PRO A 30 -2.88 -22.23 -6.87
N LYS A 31 -3.10 -23.43 -7.38
CA LYS A 31 -2.02 -24.39 -7.70
C LYS A 31 -1.28 -24.04 -9.00
N SER A 32 -1.94 -23.29 -9.88
CA SER A 32 -1.40 -22.81 -11.15
C SER A 32 -1.12 -21.31 -11.09
N SER A 33 -0.24 -20.82 -11.96
CA SER A 33 0.03 -19.38 -12.10
C SER A 33 -1.25 -18.61 -12.42
N VAL A 34 -1.50 -17.54 -11.67
CA VAL A 34 -2.59 -16.58 -11.94
C VAL A 34 -2.08 -15.51 -12.89
N THR A 35 -2.91 -15.12 -13.85
CA THR A 35 -2.68 -13.97 -14.74
C THR A 35 -3.58 -12.81 -14.34
N GLU A 36 -3.18 -11.58 -14.66
CA GLU A 36 -3.98 -10.38 -14.33
C GLU A 36 -5.40 -10.44 -14.93
N SER A 37 -5.56 -11.07 -16.10
CA SER A 37 -6.85 -11.29 -16.77
C SER A 37 -7.85 -12.12 -15.96
N ASN A 38 -7.39 -12.88 -14.97
CA ASN A 38 -8.20 -13.79 -14.18
C ASN A 38 -8.60 -13.18 -12.82
N LEU A 39 -8.27 -11.90 -12.59
CA LEU A 39 -8.57 -11.20 -11.35
C LEU A 39 -9.91 -10.45 -11.46
N PRO A 40 -10.71 -10.38 -10.37
CA PRO A 40 -10.46 -10.97 -9.07
C PRO A 40 -10.69 -12.50 -9.06
N LEU A 41 -9.76 -13.26 -8.47
CA LEU A 41 -9.87 -14.71 -8.36
C LEU A 41 -10.38 -15.09 -6.96
N HIS A 42 -11.53 -15.75 -6.90
CA HIS A 42 -12.10 -16.26 -5.64
C HIS A 42 -11.30 -17.47 -5.12
N ILE A 43 -10.89 -17.41 -3.85
CA ILE A 43 -10.01 -18.41 -3.23
C ILE A 43 -10.51 -18.94 -1.88
N GLY A 44 -11.64 -18.44 -1.38
CA GLY A 44 -12.21 -18.90 -0.11
C GLY A 44 -13.64 -18.40 0.08
N THR A 45 -14.50 -19.28 0.61
CA THR A 45 -15.91 -18.99 0.89
C THR A 45 -16.24 -19.25 2.35
N LYS A 46 -17.13 -18.43 2.92
CA LYS A 46 -17.51 -18.51 4.35
C LYS A 46 -16.30 -18.60 5.28
N VAL A 47 -15.27 -17.81 4.98
CA VAL A 47 -14.03 -17.73 5.74
C VAL A 47 -14.25 -16.81 6.94
N THR A 48 -13.89 -17.24 8.14
CA THR A 48 -13.96 -16.35 9.32
C THR A 48 -12.86 -15.29 9.26
N ILE A 49 -13.08 -14.14 9.90
CA ILE A 49 -12.09 -13.06 9.97
C ILE A 49 -10.76 -13.56 10.57
N LYS A 50 -10.84 -14.40 11.63
CA LYS A 50 -9.66 -15.02 12.25
C LYS A 50 -8.86 -15.86 11.25
N ASN A 51 -9.54 -16.68 10.46
CA ASN A 51 -8.88 -17.55 9.48
C ASN A 51 -8.28 -16.73 8.34
N TYR A 52 -8.98 -15.68 7.90
CA TYR A 52 -8.44 -14.74 6.91
C TYR A 52 -7.20 -14.01 7.42
N ASN A 53 -7.21 -13.45 8.63
CA ASN A 53 -6.05 -12.76 9.18
C ASN A 53 -4.86 -13.72 9.35
N THR A 54 -5.13 -14.94 9.83
CA THR A 54 -4.09 -15.99 9.92
C THR A 54 -3.51 -16.32 8.54
N PHE A 55 -4.37 -16.46 7.53
CA PHE A 55 -3.94 -16.65 6.15
C PHE A 55 -3.11 -15.46 5.63
N LEU A 56 -3.56 -14.23 5.85
CA LEU A 56 -2.88 -13.02 5.40
C LEU A 56 -1.49 -12.87 6.03
N ARG A 57 -1.34 -13.17 7.32
CA ARG A 57 -0.03 -13.14 8.00
C ARG A 57 0.95 -14.17 7.45
N ASN A 58 0.46 -15.33 7.02
CA ASN A 58 1.29 -16.40 6.47
C ASN A 58 1.60 -16.21 4.98
N TYR A 59 0.71 -15.57 4.23
CA TYR A 59 0.78 -15.52 2.77
C TYR A 59 0.75 -14.10 2.17
N GLY A 60 0.72 -13.03 2.98
CA GLY A 60 0.66 -11.64 2.49
C GLY A 60 1.84 -11.24 1.61
N SER A 61 3.00 -11.89 1.80
CA SER A 61 4.21 -11.72 0.99
C SER A 61 4.33 -12.74 -0.16
N SER A 62 3.29 -13.52 -0.46
CA SER A 62 3.32 -14.58 -1.49
C SER A 62 3.33 -14.06 -2.94
N GLY A 63 3.42 -12.75 -3.14
CA GLY A 63 3.31 -12.12 -4.46
C GLY A 63 1.87 -11.79 -4.85
N TYR A 64 0.89 -12.03 -3.99
CA TYR A 64 -0.53 -11.73 -4.22
C TYR A 64 -1.05 -10.66 -3.28
N LYS A 65 -2.06 -9.92 -3.75
CA LYS A 65 -2.87 -9.02 -2.92
C LYS A 65 -4.23 -9.65 -2.68
N PHE A 66 -4.65 -9.65 -1.42
CA PHE A 66 -5.90 -10.26 -1.01
C PHE A 66 -6.96 -9.23 -0.65
N GLN A 67 -8.22 -9.59 -0.85
CA GLN A 67 -9.38 -8.86 -0.37
C GLN A 67 -10.29 -9.82 0.39
N PHE A 68 -10.73 -9.39 1.56
CA PHE A 68 -11.82 -10.01 2.31
C PHE A 68 -13.10 -9.20 2.09
N GLN A 69 -14.19 -9.86 1.70
CA GLN A 69 -15.51 -9.26 1.57
C GLN A 69 -16.44 -9.90 2.60
N ILE A 70 -16.87 -9.12 3.58
CA ILE A 70 -17.75 -9.59 4.65
C ILE A 70 -19.12 -10.00 4.10
N ASN A 71 -19.64 -11.14 4.57
CA ASN A 71 -20.98 -11.60 4.28
C ASN A 71 -22.01 -10.91 5.19
N SER A 72 -23.29 -11.05 4.85
CA SER A 72 -24.40 -10.46 5.63
C SER A 72 -24.53 -11.02 7.06
N ASP A 73 -23.85 -12.13 7.36
CA ASP A 73 -23.78 -12.71 8.71
C ASP A 73 -22.81 -11.97 9.64
N ASN A 74 -22.04 -11.00 9.13
CA ASN A 74 -21.00 -10.23 9.82
C ASN A 74 -19.93 -11.08 10.54
N CYS A 75 -19.88 -12.39 10.27
CA CYS A 75 -18.98 -13.33 10.93
C CYS A 75 -18.02 -13.99 9.93
N THR A 76 -18.48 -14.17 8.69
CA THR A 76 -17.73 -14.81 7.62
C THR A 76 -17.63 -13.90 6.40
N GLY A 77 -16.78 -14.28 5.45
CA GLY A 77 -16.61 -13.55 4.21
C GLY A 77 -16.01 -14.38 3.10
N GLU A 78 -15.97 -13.77 1.93
CA GLU A 78 -15.38 -14.29 0.72
C GLU A 78 -13.98 -13.70 0.53
N VAL A 79 -13.03 -14.53 0.10
CA VAL A 79 -11.63 -14.13 -0.05
C VAL A 79 -11.22 -14.19 -1.50
N TYR A 80 -10.59 -13.12 -1.98
CA TYR A 80 -10.18 -12.96 -3.37
C TYR A 80 -8.70 -12.60 -3.47
N ILE A 81 -8.04 -13.07 -4.52
CA ILE A 81 -6.84 -12.43 -5.04
C ILE A 81 -7.30 -11.30 -5.96
N ILE A 82 -6.86 -10.07 -5.67
CA ILE A 82 -7.27 -8.86 -6.40
C ILE A 82 -6.09 -8.19 -7.12
N GLY A 83 -4.87 -8.68 -6.93
CA GLY A 83 -3.68 -8.09 -7.51
C GLY A 83 -2.46 -8.99 -7.31
N MET A 84 -1.37 -8.62 -7.99
CA MET A 84 -0.08 -9.30 -7.89
C MET A 84 1.03 -8.28 -7.67
N ALA A 85 2.00 -8.62 -6.83
CA ALA A 85 3.24 -7.90 -6.64
C ALA A 85 4.24 -8.30 -7.75
N SER A 86 4.03 -7.77 -8.96
CA SER A 86 5.00 -7.92 -10.04
C SER A 86 6.27 -7.13 -9.75
N THR A 87 7.36 -7.38 -10.49
CA THR A 87 8.60 -6.62 -10.33
C THR A 87 8.38 -5.11 -10.51
N VAL A 88 7.54 -4.69 -11.47
CA VAL A 88 7.17 -3.28 -11.63
C VAL A 88 6.54 -2.72 -10.35
N HIS A 89 5.63 -3.49 -9.75
CA HIS A 89 4.92 -3.08 -8.55
C HIS A 89 5.91 -2.82 -7.41
N GLU A 90 6.77 -3.81 -7.12
CA GLU A 90 7.74 -3.72 -6.03
C GLU A 90 8.78 -2.62 -6.27
N ASP A 91 9.27 -2.44 -7.50
CA ASP A 91 10.22 -1.37 -7.81
C ASP A 91 9.60 0.02 -7.61
N VAL A 92 8.32 0.19 -7.97
CA VAL A 92 7.59 1.45 -7.74
C VAL A 92 7.33 1.69 -6.26
N VAL A 93 6.95 0.65 -5.50
CA VAL A 93 6.78 0.72 -4.05
C VAL A 93 8.09 1.10 -3.39
N LEU A 94 9.20 0.45 -3.75
CA LEU A 94 10.52 0.76 -3.25
C LEU A 94 10.88 2.23 -3.54
N ARG A 95 10.67 2.69 -4.78
CA ARG A 95 10.95 4.07 -5.15
C ARG A 95 10.12 5.08 -4.35
N LEU A 96 8.86 4.75 -4.08
CA LEU A 96 7.99 5.56 -3.25
C LEU A 96 8.48 5.62 -1.80
N GLN A 97 8.89 4.49 -1.24
CA GLN A 97 9.49 4.42 0.10
C GLN A 97 10.77 5.26 0.21
N GLU A 98 11.62 5.28 -0.82
CA GLU A 98 12.83 6.11 -0.84
C GLU A 98 12.52 7.60 -0.67
N PHE A 99 11.47 8.13 -1.32
CA PHE A 99 11.06 9.52 -1.13
C PHE A 99 10.73 9.85 0.32
N PHE A 100 10.11 8.91 1.05
CA PHE A 100 9.78 9.09 2.46
C PHE A 100 10.98 8.95 3.39
N LYS A 101 12.06 8.30 2.95
CA LYS A 101 13.29 8.17 3.73
C LYS A 101 14.19 9.40 3.63
N VAL A 102 14.08 10.20 2.55
CA VAL A 102 14.94 11.38 2.33
C VAL A 102 14.99 12.32 3.55
N PRO A 103 13.87 12.67 4.21
CA PRO A 103 13.91 13.59 5.34
C PRO A 103 14.65 13.07 6.58
N ASN A 104 14.96 11.77 6.67
CA ASN A 104 15.82 11.24 7.72
C ASN A 104 17.30 11.63 7.55
N ASN A 105 17.68 12.39 6.51
CA ASN A 105 19.03 12.92 6.32
C ASN A 105 20.13 11.84 6.32
N GLY A 106 19.86 10.71 5.68
CA GLY A 106 20.80 9.59 5.60
C GLY A 106 20.92 8.75 6.88
N VAL A 107 20.12 9.03 7.92
CA VAL A 107 20.00 8.15 9.09
C VAL A 107 19.33 6.84 8.66
N VAL A 108 20.08 5.75 8.77
CA VAL A 108 19.64 4.39 8.40
C VAL A 108 19.13 3.63 9.61
N ASP A 109 19.89 3.67 10.71
CA ASP A 109 19.55 2.99 11.95
C ASP A 109 18.70 3.90 12.85
N ASP A 110 17.64 3.34 13.42
CA ASP A 110 16.67 4.03 14.28
C ASP A 110 16.18 5.39 13.73
N PRO A 111 15.72 5.46 12.47
CA PRO A 111 15.24 6.71 11.89
C PRO A 111 13.97 7.20 12.58
N LEU A 112 13.78 8.52 12.65
CA LEU A 112 12.59 9.11 13.26
C LEU A 112 11.34 9.01 12.39
N ILE A 113 11.51 8.93 11.06
CA ILE A 113 10.47 8.55 10.11
C ILE A 113 10.73 7.10 9.71
N VAL A 114 9.86 6.20 10.14
CA VAL A 114 9.95 4.78 9.81
C VAL A 114 9.07 4.49 8.61
N VAL A 115 9.67 3.86 7.59
CA VAL A 115 8.99 3.48 6.35
C VAL A 115 9.01 1.97 6.25
N SER A 116 7.85 1.34 6.06
CA SER A 116 7.71 -0.12 6.01
C SER A 116 6.87 -0.54 4.81
N GLY A 117 7.20 -1.69 4.22
CA GLY A 117 6.36 -2.33 3.20
C GLY A 117 5.39 -3.31 3.85
N GLN A 118 4.15 -3.36 3.37
CA GLN A 118 3.15 -4.37 3.75
C GLN A 118 2.91 -4.52 5.27
N ALA A 119 3.12 -3.46 6.06
CA ALA A 119 2.86 -3.48 7.51
C ALA A 119 1.36 -3.60 7.78
N LEU A 120 0.95 -4.71 8.40
CA LEU A 120 -0.46 -5.04 8.61
C LEU A 120 -1.12 -4.09 9.61
N HIS A 121 -2.28 -3.55 9.23
CA HIS A 121 -3.12 -2.71 10.08
C HIS A 121 -4.53 -3.29 10.16
N ASN A 122 -5.23 -3.02 11.25
CA ASN A 122 -6.65 -3.32 11.33
C ASN A 122 -7.44 -2.40 10.38
N ASP A 123 -8.47 -2.95 9.75
CA ASP A 123 -9.43 -2.20 8.97
C ASP A 123 -10.07 -1.12 9.86
N PRO A 124 -10.00 0.18 9.47
CA PRO A 124 -10.57 1.28 10.23
C PRO A 124 -12.09 1.19 10.49
N SER A 125 -12.82 0.35 9.76
CA SER A 125 -14.24 0.08 10.04
C SER A 125 -14.48 -0.66 11.37
N GLY A 126 -13.43 -1.21 11.99
CA GLY A 126 -13.51 -1.86 13.29
C GLY A 126 -14.01 -3.31 13.25
N ILE A 127 -14.21 -3.89 12.06
CA ILE A 127 -14.66 -5.29 11.91
C ILE A 127 -13.57 -6.33 12.26
N GLY A 128 -12.33 -5.90 12.48
CA GLY A 128 -11.21 -6.78 12.88
C GLY A 128 -10.50 -7.48 11.72
N VAL A 129 -10.82 -7.14 10.47
CA VAL A 129 -10.09 -7.58 9.28
C VAL A 129 -8.73 -6.89 9.24
N GLU A 130 -7.67 -7.62 8.92
CA GLU A 130 -6.34 -7.05 8.69
C GLU A 130 -6.14 -6.70 7.22
N LEU A 131 -5.43 -5.60 6.98
CA LEU A 131 -5.15 -5.07 5.65
C LEU A 131 -3.66 -4.72 5.54
N ALA A 132 -3.09 -4.99 4.36
CA ALA A 132 -1.71 -4.65 4.01
C ALA A 132 -1.69 -3.49 3.00
N PRO A 133 -1.33 -2.26 3.41
CA PRO A 133 -0.94 -1.21 2.46
C PRO A 133 0.44 -1.51 1.87
N ASP A 134 0.72 -1.06 0.65
CA ASP A 134 2.00 -1.37 -0.02
C ASP A 134 3.19 -0.68 0.64
N ALA A 135 2.98 0.55 1.14
CA ALA A 135 3.91 1.18 2.04
C ALA A 135 3.20 1.97 3.13
N THR A 136 3.84 2.07 4.29
CA THR A 136 3.43 2.90 5.41
C THR A 136 4.56 3.82 5.83
N VAL A 137 4.18 5.00 6.32
CA VAL A 137 5.08 5.97 6.93
C VAL A 137 4.53 6.31 8.29
N ARG A 138 5.36 6.13 9.32
CA ARG A 138 4.99 6.35 10.72
C ARG A 138 6.11 7.03 11.48
N PRO A 139 5.81 7.71 12.60
CA PRO A 139 6.85 8.17 13.49
C PRO A 139 7.54 6.96 14.16
N SER A 140 8.79 7.16 14.56
CA SER A 140 9.51 6.20 15.40
C SER A 140 8.84 6.05 16.76
N ILE A 141 9.02 4.87 17.37
CA ILE A 141 8.61 4.60 18.75
C ILE A 141 9.28 5.53 19.76
N ALA A 142 10.45 6.08 19.41
CA ALA A 142 11.15 7.08 20.20
C ALA A 142 10.40 8.41 20.31
N ILE A 143 9.49 8.69 19.36
CA ILE A 143 8.66 9.91 19.33
C ILE A 143 7.24 9.63 19.79
N VAL A 144 6.62 8.59 19.23
CA VAL A 144 5.26 8.16 19.57
C VAL A 144 5.36 6.75 20.12
N GLN A 145 5.10 6.57 21.41
CA GLN A 145 5.19 5.25 22.02
C GLN A 145 4.07 4.32 21.53
N ARG A 146 4.24 3.01 21.74
CA ARG A 146 3.20 2.03 21.40
C ARG A 146 1.87 2.39 22.05
N PRO A 147 0.72 2.06 21.44
CA PRO A 147 -0.60 2.44 21.94
C PRO A 147 -0.80 2.15 23.43
N ALA A 148 -0.43 0.96 23.91
CA ALA A 148 -0.58 0.56 25.31
C ALA A 148 0.34 1.30 26.29
N THR A 149 1.44 1.89 25.79
CA THR A 149 2.41 2.66 26.59
C THR A 149 2.21 4.17 26.46
N SER A 150 1.37 4.63 25.52
CA SER A 150 1.17 6.05 25.24
C SER A 150 0.33 6.71 26.33
N THR A 151 0.76 7.89 26.79
CA THR A 151 0.04 8.71 27.79
C THR A 151 -1.07 9.56 27.17
N ARG A 152 -1.23 9.54 25.84
CA ARG A 152 -2.34 10.21 25.16
C ARG A 152 -3.61 9.40 25.34
N ILE A 153 -4.71 10.09 25.58
CA ILE A 153 -6.04 9.51 25.69
C ILE A 153 -6.90 10.08 24.55
N PRO A 154 -7.62 9.26 23.77
CA PRO A 154 -7.31 7.84 23.58
C PRO A 154 -5.97 7.71 22.84
N PRO A 155 -5.18 6.65 23.12
CA PRO A 155 -3.94 6.43 22.40
C PRO A 155 -4.23 6.24 20.91
N PRO A 156 -3.32 6.65 20.00
CA PRO A 156 -3.44 6.27 18.60
C PRO A 156 -3.51 4.74 18.48
N PRO A 157 -4.24 4.21 17.48
CA PRO A 157 -4.14 2.79 17.17
C PRO A 157 -2.69 2.44 16.80
N GLY A 158 -2.40 1.15 16.72
CA GLY A 158 -1.12 0.63 16.25
C GLY A 158 -1.29 -0.22 15.01
N ASP A 159 -0.16 -0.61 14.41
CA ASP A 159 -0.15 -1.78 13.53
C ASP A 159 -0.38 -3.07 14.35
N VAL A 160 -0.53 -4.21 13.68
CA VAL A 160 -0.82 -5.49 14.37
C VAL A 160 0.33 -5.96 15.28
N ASP A 161 1.54 -5.43 15.07
CA ASP A 161 2.73 -5.72 15.88
C ASP A 161 2.89 -4.73 17.05
N GLY A 162 1.94 -3.79 17.20
CA GLY A 162 1.91 -2.80 18.26
C GLY A 162 2.84 -1.61 18.04
N ASN A 163 3.42 -1.44 16.85
CA ASN A 163 4.12 -0.21 16.50
C ASN A 163 3.14 0.96 16.33
N PRO A 164 3.62 2.22 16.36
CA PRO A 164 2.77 3.38 16.16
C PRO A 164 2.00 3.30 14.83
N CYS A 165 0.72 3.67 14.82
CA CYS A 165 -0.08 3.70 13.59
C CYS A 165 0.59 4.57 12.50
N ALA A 166 0.51 4.08 11.26
CA ALA A 166 0.91 4.87 10.11
C ALA A 166 0.14 6.19 10.00
N ARG A 167 0.85 7.25 9.62
CA ARG A 167 0.24 8.55 9.30
C ARG A 167 0.07 8.75 7.81
N ILE A 168 0.90 8.08 7.02
CA ILE A 168 0.79 8.07 5.56
C ILE A 168 0.76 6.62 5.09
N MET A 169 -0.16 6.30 4.18
CA MET A 169 -0.24 5.00 3.52
C MET A 169 -0.13 5.15 2.01
N CYS A 170 0.34 4.10 1.35
CA CYS A 170 0.51 4.05 -0.09
C CYS A 170 -0.08 2.77 -0.67
N GLU A 171 -0.74 2.92 -1.81
CA GLU A 171 -1.35 1.83 -2.56
C GLU A 171 -0.94 1.93 -4.04
N VAL A 172 -0.29 0.90 -4.57
CA VAL A 172 0.15 0.80 -5.96
C VAL A 172 -0.64 -0.32 -6.64
N ALA A 173 -1.25 -0.02 -7.77
CA ALA A 173 -2.08 -0.97 -8.49
C ALA A 173 -1.58 -1.20 -9.92
N ILE A 174 -1.41 -2.47 -10.28
CA ILE A 174 -1.22 -2.96 -11.65
C ILE A 174 -2.34 -3.95 -11.92
N GLY A 175 -3.05 -3.83 -13.04
CA GLY A 175 -4.25 -4.63 -13.34
C GLY A 175 -5.52 -4.33 -12.50
N GLN A 176 -5.40 -3.97 -11.22
CA GLN A 176 -6.56 -3.79 -10.32
C GLN A 176 -7.55 -2.70 -10.76
N ASN A 177 -8.84 -2.87 -10.44
CA ASN A 177 -9.87 -1.89 -10.76
C ASN A 177 -9.66 -0.56 -9.99
N VAL A 178 -9.79 0.58 -10.69
CA VAL A 178 -9.57 1.92 -10.11
C VAL A 178 -10.57 2.25 -9.00
N GLY A 179 -11.80 1.74 -9.08
CA GLY A 179 -12.82 1.89 -8.04
C GLY A 179 -12.45 1.16 -6.76
N GLN A 180 -11.97 -0.09 -6.87
CA GLN A 180 -11.50 -0.86 -5.71
C GLN A 180 -10.29 -0.21 -5.03
N LEU A 181 -9.32 0.27 -5.81
CA LEU A 181 -8.18 1.03 -5.29
C LEU A 181 -8.65 2.29 -4.54
N GLY A 182 -9.60 3.03 -5.14
CA GLY A 182 -10.17 4.22 -4.52
C GLY A 182 -10.89 3.92 -3.20
N GLN A 183 -11.68 2.85 -3.16
CA GLN A 183 -12.38 2.43 -1.94
C GLN A 183 -11.41 2.07 -0.82
N LYS A 184 -10.34 1.31 -1.13
CA LYS A 184 -9.29 0.98 -0.16
C LYS A 184 -8.64 2.25 0.43
N CYS A 185 -8.36 3.23 -0.42
CA CYS A 185 -7.82 4.52 0.04
C CYS A 185 -8.79 5.28 0.93
N PHE A 186 -10.09 5.27 0.62
CA PHE A 186 -11.11 5.89 1.48
C PHE A 186 -11.23 5.19 2.82
N THR A 187 -11.19 3.85 2.85
CA THR A 187 -11.19 3.06 4.09
C THR A 187 -10.07 3.51 5.02
N TRP A 188 -8.85 3.70 4.50
CA TRP A 188 -7.73 4.23 5.30
C TRP A 188 -7.98 5.65 5.83
N MET A 189 -8.56 6.54 5.02
CA MET A 189 -8.81 7.92 5.43
C MET A 189 -9.90 8.09 6.50
N VAL A 190 -10.65 7.03 6.86
CA VAL A 190 -11.59 7.05 8.00
C VAL A 190 -10.84 7.18 9.33
N GLU A 191 -9.62 6.66 9.42
CA GLU A 191 -8.81 6.72 10.63
C GLU A 191 -8.22 8.15 10.80
N PRO A 192 -8.59 8.92 11.84
CA PRO A 192 -8.13 10.30 12.04
C PRO A 192 -6.60 10.43 12.18
N TYR A 193 -5.91 9.39 12.65
CA TYR A 193 -4.45 9.36 12.70
C TYR A 193 -3.82 9.14 11.31
N ILE A 194 -4.52 8.57 10.34
CA ILE A 194 -4.06 8.53 8.94
C ILE A 194 -4.33 9.89 8.30
N ARG A 195 -3.25 10.59 7.97
CA ARG A 195 -3.24 11.97 7.48
C ARG A 195 -3.24 12.06 5.98
N ALA A 196 -2.59 11.11 5.33
CA ALA A 196 -2.52 11.05 3.89
C ALA A 196 -2.55 9.62 3.36
N VAL A 197 -3.17 9.43 2.20
CA VAL A 197 -3.06 8.20 1.42
C VAL A 197 -2.67 8.58 0.00
N ILE A 198 -1.66 7.92 -0.54
CA ILE A 198 -1.22 8.08 -1.92
C ILE A 198 -1.60 6.83 -2.69
N SER A 199 -2.32 6.98 -3.80
CA SER A 199 -2.56 5.87 -4.72
C SER A 199 -1.90 6.11 -6.06
N ILE A 200 -1.29 5.06 -6.60
CA ILE A 200 -0.66 5.05 -7.91
C ILE A 200 -1.26 3.89 -8.71
N LYS A 201 -1.92 4.19 -9.81
CA LYS A 201 -2.39 3.21 -10.77
C LYS A 201 -1.48 3.21 -11.99
N ILE A 202 -0.95 2.05 -12.33
CA ILE A 202 -0.17 1.81 -13.52
C ILE A 202 -1.05 0.98 -14.46
N LEU A 203 -1.35 1.52 -15.65
CA LEU A 203 -2.14 0.83 -16.67
C LEU A 203 -1.25 -0.07 -17.53
N ASP A 204 -1.80 -0.95 -18.35
CA ASP A 204 -0.97 -1.79 -19.20
C ASP A 204 -0.17 -0.99 -20.24
N PRO A 205 1.01 -1.47 -20.66
CA PRO A 205 1.73 -0.89 -21.78
C PRO A 205 0.88 -0.89 -23.05
N ARG A 206 0.98 0.16 -23.84
CA ARG A 206 0.34 0.24 -25.15
C ARG A 206 1.11 -0.67 -26.13
N PRO A 207 0.47 -1.68 -26.71
CA PRO A 207 1.15 -2.61 -27.60
C PRO A 207 1.61 -1.91 -28.89
N GLY A 208 2.78 -2.29 -29.39
CA GLY A 208 3.27 -1.88 -30.70
C GLY A 208 3.80 -0.44 -30.83
N VAL A 209 3.75 0.39 -29.78
CA VAL A 209 4.22 1.78 -29.85
C VAL A 209 5.21 2.10 -28.72
N ARG A 210 6.40 2.58 -29.08
CA ARG A 210 7.51 2.82 -28.15
C ARG A 210 7.99 4.29 -28.20
N GLU A 211 8.42 4.79 -27.06
CA GLU A 211 9.02 6.10 -26.89
C GLU A 211 10.32 6.20 -27.71
N PRO A 212 10.44 7.19 -28.62
CA PRO A 212 11.69 7.47 -29.32
C PRO A 212 12.83 7.77 -28.32
N GLY A 213 13.99 7.12 -28.51
CA GLY A 213 15.19 7.32 -27.70
C GLY A 213 15.37 6.33 -26.56
N THR A 214 14.30 5.94 -25.86
CA THR A 214 14.40 4.99 -24.73
C THR A 214 13.99 3.57 -25.15
N GLY A 215 13.11 3.45 -26.15
CA GLY A 215 12.53 2.18 -26.58
C GLY A 215 11.47 1.64 -25.61
N TYR A 216 11.09 2.36 -24.56
CA TYR A 216 10.08 1.91 -23.60
C TYR A 216 8.69 2.00 -24.22
N PHE A 217 7.80 1.07 -23.89
CA PHE A 217 6.41 1.17 -24.34
C PHE A 217 5.73 2.40 -23.74
N PHE A 218 4.79 2.97 -24.49
CA PHE A 218 3.94 4.01 -23.95
C PHE A 218 3.00 3.46 -22.89
N ARG A 219 2.91 4.11 -21.74
CA ARG A 219 2.13 3.66 -20.59
C ARG A 219 1.52 4.87 -19.89
N SER A 220 0.21 4.85 -19.72
CA SER A 220 -0.49 5.84 -18.90
C SER A 220 -0.52 5.40 -17.44
N MET A 221 -0.42 6.36 -16.54
CA MET A 221 -0.44 6.16 -15.09
C MET A 221 -1.28 7.26 -14.45
N THR A 222 -1.83 7.00 -13.27
CA THR A 222 -2.57 8.03 -12.53
C THR A 222 -2.17 8.00 -11.08
N ALA A 223 -2.03 9.16 -10.46
CA ALA A 223 -1.83 9.26 -9.02
C ALA A 223 -2.95 10.06 -8.37
N LYS A 224 -3.27 9.73 -7.11
CA LYS A 224 -4.18 10.52 -6.28
C LYS A 224 -3.57 10.70 -4.90
N LEU A 225 -3.78 11.89 -4.34
CA LEU A 225 -3.48 12.22 -2.96
C LEU A 225 -4.78 12.49 -2.22
N TYR A 226 -5.04 11.68 -1.20
CA TYR A 226 -6.09 11.88 -0.23
C TYR A 226 -5.44 12.47 1.02
N ARG A 227 -5.94 13.62 1.50
CA ARG A 227 -5.46 14.25 2.74
C ARG A 227 -6.62 14.71 3.58
N GLN A 228 -6.48 14.57 4.90
CA GLN A 228 -7.50 14.99 5.85
C GLN A 228 -7.81 16.49 5.65
N GLY A 229 -9.09 16.82 5.54
CA GLY A 229 -9.54 18.21 5.38
C GLY A 229 -9.20 18.87 4.04
N MET A 230 -8.73 18.11 3.03
CA MET A 230 -8.38 18.65 1.71
C MET A 230 -9.16 17.96 0.59
N VAL A 231 -9.38 18.68 -0.51
CA VAL A 231 -9.91 18.11 -1.75
C VAL A 231 -8.87 17.13 -2.34
N ILE A 232 -9.35 16.00 -2.86
CA ILE A 232 -8.51 14.98 -3.50
C ILE A 232 -7.77 15.60 -4.69
N GLN A 233 -6.45 15.53 -4.67
CA GLN A 233 -5.60 15.94 -5.78
C GLN A 233 -5.32 14.76 -6.70
N ARG A 234 -5.18 15.02 -8.00
CA ARG A 234 -5.09 13.99 -9.03
C ARG A 234 -4.09 14.38 -10.11
N TRP A 235 -3.35 13.38 -10.58
CA TRP A 235 -2.41 13.51 -11.69
C TRP A 235 -2.66 12.40 -12.67
N ASP A 236 -2.77 12.74 -13.95
CA ASP A 236 -2.60 11.80 -15.04
C ASP A 236 -1.16 11.99 -15.55
N PHE A 237 -0.35 10.93 -15.45
CA PHE A 237 1.07 10.95 -15.79
C PHE A 237 1.44 9.70 -16.60
N GLY A 238 2.72 9.50 -16.90
CA GLY A 238 3.18 8.54 -17.89
C GLY A 238 3.84 9.25 -19.07
N ASN A 239 4.45 8.46 -19.95
CA ASN A 239 5.02 8.97 -21.20
C ASN A 239 3.95 9.20 -22.28
N VAL A 240 2.66 9.01 -21.98
CA VAL A 240 1.53 9.27 -22.86
C VAL A 240 0.32 9.77 -22.07
N GLY A 241 -0.43 10.71 -22.65
CA GLY A 241 -1.68 11.20 -22.11
C GLY A 241 -2.71 10.08 -21.92
N LYS A 242 -3.48 10.17 -20.83
CA LYS A 242 -4.57 9.23 -20.57
C LYS A 242 -5.63 9.36 -21.66
N TYR A 243 -6.04 8.24 -22.23
CA TYR A 243 -6.95 8.15 -23.39
C TYR A 243 -6.43 8.70 -24.72
N SER A 244 -5.14 9.01 -24.84
CA SER A 244 -4.55 9.36 -26.14
C SER A 244 -4.79 8.26 -27.17
N ASN A 245 -5.12 8.62 -28.40
CA ASN A 245 -5.16 7.69 -29.54
C ASN A 245 -3.93 7.82 -30.44
N ASP A 246 -3.08 8.82 -30.21
CA ASP A 246 -1.84 9.05 -30.94
C ASP A 246 -0.68 9.35 -29.96
N PRO A 247 -0.11 8.30 -29.32
CA PRO A 247 0.97 8.48 -28.36
C PRO A 247 2.21 9.17 -28.92
N LEU A 248 2.53 8.93 -30.20
CA LEU A 248 3.71 9.52 -30.85
C LEU A 248 3.48 10.98 -31.22
N GLY A 249 2.29 11.33 -31.70
CA GLY A 249 1.90 12.71 -31.92
C GLY A 249 1.93 13.52 -30.63
N ASP A 250 1.31 13.01 -29.57
CA ASP A 250 1.30 13.67 -28.25
C ASP A 250 2.72 13.85 -27.68
N PHE A 251 3.56 12.83 -27.80
CA PHE A 251 4.94 12.89 -27.31
C PHE A 251 5.77 13.99 -27.98
N ASN A 252 5.52 14.25 -29.27
CA ASN A 252 6.22 15.29 -30.04
C ASN A 252 5.48 16.65 -30.01
N ASN A 253 4.32 16.73 -29.36
CA ASN A 253 3.52 17.95 -29.33
C ASN A 253 3.79 18.77 -28.05
N PRO A 254 4.43 19.94 -28.15
CA PRO A 254 4.72 20.78 -26.98
C PRO A 254 3.47 21.35 -26.30
N ALA A 255 2.30 21.32 -26.95
CA ALA A 255 1.03 21.73 -26.35
C ALA A 255 0.45 20.68 -25.40
N VAL A 256 0.89 19.42 -25.47
CA VAL A 256 0.46 18.36 -24.57
C VAL A 256 1.35 18.33 -23.34
N VAL A 257 0.75 18.56 -22.17
CA VAL A 257 1.47 18.52 -20.90
C VAL A 257 1.71 17.07 -20.48
N LEU A 258 2.93 16.58 -20.71
CA LEU A 258 3.37 15.24 -20.32
C LEU A 258 4.38 15.28 -19.17
N CYS A 259 4.43 14.19 -18.41
CA CYS A 259 5.43 13.98 -17.38
C CYS A 259 6.73 13.46 -18.03
N ASN A 260 7.53 14.38 -18.59
CA ASN A 260 8.69 14.05 -19.43
C ASN A 260 10.05 14.50 -18.87
N THR A 261 10.06 15.28 -17.78
CA THR A 261 11.28 15.80 -17.16
C THR A 261 11.23 15.65 -15.64
N PRO A 262 12.36 15.36 -14.97
CA PRO A 262 12.41 15.33 -13.51
C PRO A 262 12.15 16.71 -12.91
N ASN A 263 11.61 16.73 -11.70
CA ASN A 263 11.33 17.95 -10.92
C ASN A 263 10.33 18.93 -11.54
N ASP A 264 9.46 18.50 -12.46
CA ASP A 264 8.35 19.33 -12.92
C ASP A 264 7.32 19.51 -11.78
N PRO A 265 7.06 20.74 -11.29
CA PRO A 265 6.14 20.96 -10.18
C PRO A 265 4.70 20.52 -10.48
N ARG A 266 4.31 20.42 -11.76
CA ARG A 266 2.98 19.92 -12.16
C ARG A 266 2.83 18.42 -11.89
N PHE A 267 3.93 17.69 -11.76
CA PHE A 267 3.99 16.24 -11.56
C PHE A 267 4.65 15.86 -10.23
N GLN A 268 4.52 16.72 -9.21
CA GLN A 268 4.95 16.44 -7.85
C GLN A 268 3.77 16.28 -6.91
N ILE A 269 3.79 15.21 -6.11
CA ILE A 269 2.92 15.09 -4.94
C ILE A 269 3.67 15.67 -3.75
N SER A 270 3.10 16.68 -3.11
CA SER A 270 3.67 17.32 -1.93
C SER A 270 2.86 16.97 -0.69
N VAL A 271 3.52 16.35 0.29
CA VAL A 271 2.93 16.04 1.60
C VAL A 271 3.81 16.66 2.69
N PRO A 272 3.27 17.51 3.58
CA PRO A 272 4.04 18.07 4.68
C PRO A 272 4.60 16.97 5.59
N ILE A 273 5.86 17.10 5.97
CA ILE A 273 6.53 16.13 6.84
C ILE A 273 5.91 16.14 8.24
N SER A 274 5.35 17.28 8.67
CA SER A 274 4.60 17.40 9.93
C SER A 274 3.45 16.40 10.06
N GLU A 275 2.85 15.92 8.96
CA GLU A 275 1.78 14.93 9.01
C GLU A 275 2.24 13.60 9.62
N VAL A 276 3.52 13.23 9.47
CA VAL A 276 4.08 12.02 10.11
C VAL A 276 4.14 12.14 11.62
N PHE A 277 4.24 13.36 12.15
CA PHE A 277 4.28 13.64 13.57
C PHE A 277 2.91 14.08 14.11
N TRP A 278 1.85 13.92 13.32
CA TRP A 278 0.49 14.17 13.77
C TRP A 278 0.10 13.20 14.88
N ASP A 279 0.11 13.71 16.10
CA ASP A 279 -0.23 12.96 17.29
C ASP A 279 -0.84 13.99 18.23
N PRO A 280 -2.14 14.32 18.17
CA PRO A 280 -2.76 15.29 19.07
C PRO A 280 -3.23 14.63 20.37
N PRO A 281 -3.35 15.37 21.49
CA PRO A 281 -4.08 14.87 22.67
C PRO A 281 -5.59 14.88 22.39
N SER A 282 -6.40 14.18 23.20
CA SER A 282 -7.85 14.34 23.17
C SER A 282 -8.35 15.18 24.34
N PRO A 283 -9.26 16.15 24.09
CA PRO A 283 -9.69 16.60 22.76
C PRO A 283 -8.56 17.32 22.00
N ILE A 284 -8.61 17.29 20.66
CA ILE A 284 -7.61 17.94 19.80
C ILE A 284 -7.67 19.46 20.02
N PRO A 285 -6.58 20.11 20.50
CA PRO A 285 -6.56 21.55 20.67
C PRO A 285 -6.74 22.27 19.31
N PRO A 286 -7.48 23.39 19.24
CA PRO A 286 -7.72 24.11 17.98
C PRO A 286 -6.44 24.52 17.23
N ASN A 287 -5.37 24.79 17.97
CA ASN A 287 -4.08 25.22 17.43
C ASN A 287 -3.00 24.14 17.57
N TYR A 288 -3.38 22.85 17.58
CA TYR A 288 -2.41 21.77 17.65
C TYR A 288 -1.50 21.79 16.41
N VAL A 289 -0.20 21.91 16.63
CA VAL A 289 0.82 21.84 15.59
C VAL A 289 1.75 20.67 15.92
N PRO A 290 1.94 19.71 15.00
CA PRO A 290 2.93 18.65 15.16
C PRO A 290 4.34 19.22 15.37
N VAL A 291 5.03 18.72 16.39
CA VAL A 291 6.44 19.04 16.62
C VAL A 291 7.29 18.15 15.71
N ILE A 292 8.06 18.77 14.82
CA ILE A 292 9.01 18.07 13.95
C ILE A 292 10.37 18.00 14.68
N PRO A 293 10.98 16.81 14.82
CA PRO A 293 12.32 16.68 15.39
C PRO A 293 13.38 17.46 14.58
N THR A 294 14.37 18.04 15.25
CA THR A 294 15.37 18.96 14.65
C THR A 294 16.31 18.31 13.62
N ASN A 295 16.48 16.99 13.69
CA ASN A 295 17.31 16.21 12.77
C ASN A 295 16.58 15.82 11.46
N ILE A 296 15.29 16.11 11.36
CA ILE A 296 14.53 15.92 10.12
C ILE A 296 14.78 17.10 9.17
N ILE A 297 15.09 16.79 7.91
CA ILE A 297 15.38 17.80 6.88
C ILE A 297 14.19 18.05 5.96
N GLY A 298 14.02 19.31 5.57
CA GLY A 298 12.98 19.75 4.65
C GLY A 298 11.61 19.91 5.30
N ASN A 299 10.65 20.41 4.52
CA ASN A 299 9.29 20.71 4.98
C ASN A 299 8.24 19.76 4.39
N ASN A 300 8.51 19.22 3.20
CA ASN A 300 7.59 18.36 2.47
C ASN A 300 8.31 17.13 1.91
N PHE A 301 7.62 16.00 1.88
CA PHE A 301 7.92 14.93 0.94
C PHE A 301 7.52 15.41 -0.45
N ASN A 302 8.50 15.53 -1.35
CA ASN A 302 8.28 15.89 -2.75
C ASN A 302 8.46 14.63 -3.60
N ILE A 303 7.34 13.95 -3.86
CA ILE A 303 7.33 12.71 -4.64
C ILE A 303 7.21 13.10 -6.11
N ASP A 304 8.31 12.93 -6.83
CA ASP A 304 8.40 13.24 -8.26
C ASP A 304 7.84 12.06 -9.08
N LEU A 305 6.67 12.28 -9.69
CA LEU A 305 5.98 11.27 -10.50
C LEU A 305 6.76 10.91 -11.76
N TYR A 306 7.63 11.78 -12.27
CA TYR A 306 8.53 11.42 -13.37
C TYR A 306 9.46 10.29 -12.94
N ARG A 307 10.06 10.40 -11.75
CA ARG A 307 10.97 9.37 -11.24
C ARG A 307 10.26 8.05 -10.96
N ILE A 308 9.01 8.09 -10.48
CA ILE A 308 8.17 6.89 -10.35
C ILE A 308 7.88 6.27 -11.72
N GLN A 309 7.46 7.09 -12.68
CA GLN A 309 7.18 6.66 -14.05
C GLN A 309 8.40 5.99 -14.70
N ARG A 310 9.60 6.55 -14.56
CA ARG A 310 10.80 5.97 -15.16
C ARG A 310 11.12 4.58 -14.60
N VAL A 311 10.79 4.31 -13.34
CA VAL A 311 10.89 2.96 -12.78
C VAL A 311 9.88 2.03 -13.46
N ALA A 312 8.61 2.45 -13.53
CA ALA A 312 7.55 1.65 -14.12
C ALA A 312 7.71 1.38 -15.64
N LEU A 313 8.38 2.27 -16.37
CA LEU A 313 8.65 2.14 -17.81
C LEU A 313 9.89 1.27 -18.12
N LYS A 314 10.88 1.25 -17.22
CA LYS A 314 12.13 0.47 -17.40
C LYS A 314 11.90 -1.03 -17.28
N ALA A 315 10.96 -1.42 -16.44
CA ALA A 315 10.63 -2.82 -16.23
C ALA A 315 10.09 -3.44 -17.52
N LYS A 316 10.73 -4.51 -17.98
CA LYS A 316 10.45 -5.17 -19.25
C LYS A 316 9.01 -5.66 -19.30
N PHE A 317 8.26 -5.10 -20.25
CA PHE A 317 7.25 -5.83 -21.02
C PHE A 317 7.47 -5.44 -22.48
#